data_AF-A0A1H5RT87-F1
#
_entry.id   AF-A0A1H5RT87-F1
#
_cell.length_a   1.000
_cell.length_b   1.000
_cell.length_c   1.000
_cell.angle_alpha   90.00
_cell.angle_beta   90.00
_cell.angle_gamma   90.00
#
_symmetry.space_group_name_H-M   'P 1'
#
loop_
_entity.id
_entity.type
_entity.pdbx_description
1 polymer ?
#
loop_
_entity_poly.entity_id
_entity_poly.type
_entity_poly.pdbx_seq_one_letter_code
_entity_poly.pdbx_strand_id
1 'polypeptide(L)'
;MKKIFLSLIAVFFALTIQSQSVYDFNVKDDAGKDVSLAEYKGKVLLIVNTATRCGFTPQYKELETLYEKYRKEGLEILDFPCNQFGEQAPGTIQEIHGFCTANFDIQFPQFDKIEVNGANEHPIYTYLKSKKGFGGFNLNDKTGKMLDDMFRKQNADYDKNADIKWNFTKFLISRDGRVVKRYEPTDRIADIETDVRIELNPTLSTIMARRSVRKYLDKCVEHDKLEMIVRAGINAPSGVNRQPWIVCVVENQQLIADVTEVYKQENAEQVKRDKDFKNMFRNAPNLICVCTPANGDGDLDAGLLGENMMLAAQSMGLGTCCLGGPVRFLNSNAKAKFFLERLNIPADYRLNYIIAIGYPDEQPDAKPRDASKVKYIK
;
A
#
# COMPACT_ATOMS: atom_id res chain seq x y z
N MET A 1 -7.82 53.02 33.29
CA MET A 1 -8.39 52.05 32.32
C MET A 1 -7.27 51.50 31.44
N LYS A 2 -6.68 50.36 31.80
CA LYS A 2 -5.75 49.61 30.94
C LYS A 2 -6.23 48.16 30.94
N LYS A 3 -6.84 47.73 29.82
CA LYS A 3 -7.29 46.35 29.62
C LYS A 3 -6.05 45.51 29.27
N ILE A 4 -5.78 44.51 30.09
CA ILE A 4 -4.79 43.47 29.82
C ILE A 4 -5.42 42.52 28.80
N PHE A 5 -4.84 42.44 27.60
CA PHE A 5 -5.19 41.44 26.60
C PHE A 5 -4.38 40.18 26.90
N LEU A 6 -5.04 39.11 27.37
CA LEU A 6 -4.46 37.77 27.37
C LEU A 6 -4.50 37.25 25.92
N SER A 7 -3.34 37.14 25.29
CA SER A 7 -3.20 36.35 24.05
C SER A 7 -3.22 34.86 24.40
N LEU A 8 -4.33 34.19 24.08
CA LEU A 8 -4.41 32.74 24.01
C LEU A 8 -3.58 32.28 22.80
N ILE A 9 -2.38 31.78 23.05
CA ILE A 9 -1.62 31.00 22.06
C ILE A 9 -2.29 29.62 22.00
N ALA A 10 -3.19 29.43 21.04
CA ALA A 10 -3.66 28.11 20.65
C ALA A 10 -2.51 27.42 19.90
N VAL A 11 -1.77 26.55 20.60
CA VAL A 11 -0.84 25.62 19.96
C VAL A 11 -1.69 24.59 19.22
N PHE A 12 -1.91 24.83 17.92
CA PHE A 12 -2.38 23.79 17.02
C PHE A 12 -1.25 22.77 16.90
N PHE A 13 -1.31 21.68 17.67
CA PHE A 13 -0.64 20.45 17.29
C PHE A 13 -1.27 20.02 15.96
N ALA A 14 -0.57 20.28 14.85
CA ALA A 14 -0.82 19.54 13.64
C ALA A 14 -0.56 18.07 13.98
N LEU A 15 -1.63 17.30 14.19
CA LEU A 15 -1.58 15.84 14.13
C LEU A 15 -1.11 15.52 12.72
N THR A 16 0.21 15.41 12.56
CA THR A 16 0.78 14.67 11.45
C THR A 16 0.08 13.32 11.48
N ILE A 17 -0.66 12.98 10.44
CA ILE A 17 -1.18 11.63 10.26
C ILE A 17 0.05 10.76 10.06
N GLN A 18 0.63 10.31 11.17
CA GLN A 18 1.54 9.19 11.15
C GLN A 18 0.67 8.04 10.68
N SER A 19 0.93 7.55 9.47
CA SER A 19 0.22 6.41 8.92
C SER A 19 0.31 5.27 9.94
N GLN A 20 -0.80 5.03 10.66
CA GLN A 20 -0.85 3.99 11.68
C GLN A 20 -0.42 2.67 11.04
N SER A 21 0.60 2.04 11.61
CA SER A 21 1.21 0.80 11.17
C SER A 21 0.85 -0.31 12.16
N VAL A 22 0.92 -1.58 11.73
CA VAL A 22 0.78 -2.69 12.68
C VAL A 22 1.83 -2.63 13.81
N TYR A 23 2.96 -1.98 13.56
CA TYR A 23 4.07 -1.87 14.51
C TYR A 23 3.82 -0.89 15.66
N ASP A 24 2.72 -0.13 15.61
CA ASP A 24 2.34 0.81 16.67
C ASP A 24 1.52 0.12 17.80
N PHE A 25 1.20 -1.17 17.64
CA PHE A 25 0.40 -1.92 18.61
C PHE A 25 1.27 -2.80 19.51
N ASN A 26 0.79 -2.97 20.75
CA ASN A 26 1.27 -3.99 21.67
C ASN A 26 0.20 -5.06 21.83
N VAL A 27 0.63 -6.27 22.11
CA VAL A 27 -0.21 -7.44 22.39
C VAL A 27 0.30 -8.17 23.62
N LYS A 28 -0.45 -9.11 24.16
CA LYS A 28 -0.01 -9.97 25.27
C LYS A 28 0.50 -11.31 24.73
N ASP A 29 1.66 -11.78 25.19
CA ASP A 29 2.11 -13.16 24.92
C ASP A 29 1.32 -14.20 25.74
N ASP A 30 1.64 -15.48 25.57
CA ASP A 30 1.01 -16.59 26.29
C ASP A 30 1.29 -16.62 27.81
N ALA A 31 2.16 -15.75 28.31
CA ALA A 31 2.40 -15.49 29.73
C ALA A 31 1.72 -14.21 30.24
N GLY A 32 0.99 -13.48 29.39
CA GLY A 32 0.30 -12.23 29.73
C GLY A 32 1.20 -10.99 29.77
N LYS A 33 2.43 -11.08 29.26
CA LYS A 33 3.38 -9.96 29.17
C LYS A 33 3.15 -9.16 27.90
N ASP A 34 3.31 -7.83 27.98
CA ASP A 34 3.28 -6.97 26.80
C ASP A 34 4.44 -7.27 25.84
N VAL A 35 4.11 -7.49 24.58
CA VAL A 35 5.02 -7.62 23.44
C VAL A 35 4.69 -6.52 22.44
N SER A 36 5.72 -5.78 22.01
CA SER A 36 5.53 -4.74 21.01
C SER A 36 5.63 -5.33 19.62
N LEU A 37 4.65 -5.05 18.74
CA LEU A 37 4.73 -5.54 17.37
C LEU A 37 5.84 -4.87 16.56
N ALA A 38 6.42 -3.77 17.05
CA ALA A 38 7.63 -3.18 16.50
C ALA A 38 8.83 -4.16 16.45
N GLU A 39 8.84 -5.19 17.30
CA GLU A 39 9.85 -6.26 17.29
C GLU A 39 9.86 -7.05 15.97
N TYR A 40 8.72 -7.07 15.25
CA TYR A 40 8.57 -7.76 13.97
C TYR A 40 8.81 -6.86 12.75
N LYS A 41 9.37 -5.65 12.95
CA LYS A 41 9.65 -4.72 11.85
C LYS A 41 10.59 -5.34 10.82
N GLY A 42 10.22 -5.23 9.54
CA GLY A 42 10.99 -5.82 8.43
C GLY A 42 10.65 -7.28 8.12
N LYS A 43 9.76 -7.92 8.90
CA LYS A 43 9.22 -9.26 8.63
C LYS A 43 7.91 -9.17 7.85
N VAL A 44 7.62 -10.19 7.06
CA VAL A 44 6.28 -10.41 6.50
C VAL A 44 5.46 -11.11 7.58
N LEU A 45 4.29 -10.57 7.92
CA LEU A 45 3.45 -11.16 8.98
C LEU A 45 2.20 -11.77 8.39
N LEU A 46 1.81 -12.94 8.90
CA LEU A 46 0.47 -13.49 8.73
C LEU A 46 -0.21 -13.52 10.09
N ILE A 47 -1.11 -12.56 10.33
CA ILE A 47 -1.87 -12.45 11.57
C ILE A 47 -3.14 -13.27 11.43
N VAL A 48 -3.42 -14.18 12.37
CA VAL A 48 -4.54 -15.14 12.28
C VAL A 48 -5.33 -15.18 13.58
N ASN A 49 -6.67 -15.12 13.51
CA ASN A 49 -7.50 -15.47 14.66
C ASN A 49 -7.80 -16.98 14.64
N THR A 50 -7.57 -17.70 15.73
CA THR A 50 -7.67 -19.18 15.73
C THR A 50 -8.57 -19.73 16.82
N ALA A 51 -8.86 -21.03 16.68
CA ALA A 51 -9.62 -21.82 17.63
C ALA A 51 -9.22 -23.31 17.55
N THR A 52 -9.40 -24.04 18.65
CA THR A 52 -8.99 -25.45 18.79
C THR A 52 -10.13 -26.45 18.53
N ARG A 53 -11.39 -26.01 18.55
CA ARG A 53 -12.58 -26.84 18.32
C ARG A 53 -13.37 -26.43 17.07
N CYS A 54 -12.67 -25.97 16.04
CA CYS A 54 -13.25 -25.50 14.78
C CYS A 54 -13.08 -26.54 13.66
N GLY A 55 -14.01 -26.59 12.72
CA GLY A 55 -13.84 -27.39 11.49
C GLY A 55 -12.62 -26.99 10.66
N PHE A 56 -12.11 -25.77 10.84
CA PHE A 56 -10.88 -25.26 10.20
C PHE A 56 -9.61 -25.47 11.04
N THR A 57 -9.70 -26.02 12.26
CA THR A 57 -8.53 -26.30 13.11
C THR A 57 -7.44 -27.12 12.41
N PRO A 58 -7.73 -28.08 11.51
CA PRO A 58 -6.67 -28.76 10.73
C PRO A 58 -5.76 -27.83 9.91
N GLN A 59 -6.15 -26.58 9.63
CA GLN A 59 -5.31 -25.59 8.95
C GLN A 59 -4.03 -25.26 9.71
N TYR A 60 -3.95 -25.51 11.03
CA TYR A 60 -2.69 -25.39 11.77
C TYR A 60 -1.54 -26.15 11.10
N LYS A 61 -1.80 -27.32 10.52
CA LYS A 61 -0.79 -28.11 9.81
C LYS A 61 -0.29 -27.42 8.54
N GLU A 62 -1.19 -26.81 7.78
CA GLU A 62 -0.83 -26.09 6.55
C GLU A 62 -0.13 -24.76 6.88
N LEU A 63 -0.53 -24.07 7.96
CA LEU A 63 0.12 -22.88 8.47
C LEU A 63 1.53 -23.19 8.98
N GLU A 64 1.72 -24.28 9.71
CA GLU A 64 3.05 -24.70 10.16
C GLU A 64 3.94 -25.06 8.98
N THR A 65 3.42 -25.81 7.99
CA THR A 65 4.17 -26.12 6.76
C THR A 65 4.62 -24.84 6.02
N LEU A 66 3.74 -23.83 5.95
CA LEU A 66 4.06 -22.53 5.37
C LEU A 66 5.14 -21.81 6.19
N TYR A 67 5.02 -21.82 7.53
CA TYR A 67 5.95 -21.19 8.44
C TYR A 67 7.34 -21.82 8.38
N GLU A 68 7.45 -23.15 8.50
CA GLU A 68 8.73 -23.86 8.40
C GLU A 68 9.48 -23.53 7.12
N LYS A 69 8.74 -23.44 6.00
CA LYS A 69 9.28 -23.15 4.68
C LYS A 69 9.87 -21.75 4.59
N TYR A 70 9.20 -20.73 5.14
CA TYR A 70 9.55 -19.32 4.89
C TYR A 70 10.03 -18.52 6.10
N ARG A 71 10.01 -19.07 7.32
CA ARG A 71 10.44 -18.33 8.53
C ARG A 71 11.87 -17.82 8.45
N LYS A 72 12.76 -18.62 7.84
CA LYS A 72 14.16 -18.25 7.60
C LYS A 72 14.31 -17.13 6.56
N GLU A 73 13.34 -16.97 5.66
CA GLU A 73 13.29 -15.91 4.66
C GLU A 73 12.62 -14.62 5.19
N GLY A 74 12.05 -14.69 6.41
CA GLY A 74 11.49 -13.53 7.11
C GLY A 74 9.97 -13.52 7.25
N LEU A 75 9.28 -14.66 7.07
CA LEU A 75 7.88 -14.82 7.45
C LEU A 75 7.75 -15.00 8.97
N GLU A 76 6.75 -14.37 9.57
CA GLU A 76 6.25 -14.68 10.91
C GLU A 76 4.74 -14.91 10.87
N ILE A 77 4.26 -15.94 11.57
CA ILE A 77 2.81 -16.13 11.77
C ILE A 77 2.50 -15.70 13.21
N LEU A 78 1.55 -14.79 13.39
CA LEU A 78 1.12 -14.33 14.71
C LEU A 78 -0.27 -14.88 14.98
N ASP A 79 -0.35 -15.83 15.91
CA ASP A 79 -1.58 -16.54 16.24
C ASP A 79 -2.27 -15.94 17.46
N PHE A 80 -3.51 -15.50 17.26
CA PHE A 80 -4.37 -14.90 18.27
C PHE A 80 -5.62 -15.76 18.50
N PRO A 81 -5.64 -16.62 19.53
CA PRO A 81 -6.84 -17.38 19.86
C PRO A 81 -8.03 -16.45 20.17
N CYS A 82 -9.23 -16.84 19.72
CA CYS A 82 -10.44 -16.05 19.94
C CYS A 82 -11.65 -16.96 20.16
N ASN A 83 -12.41 -16.72 21.23
CA ASN A 83 -13.55 -17.55 21.61
C ASN A 83 -14.91 -17.03 21.11
N GLN A 84 -14.95 -15.94 20.36
CA GLN A 84 -16.20 -15.28 19.93
C GLN A 84 -17.02 -16.09 18.89
N PHE A 85 -16.43 -17.13 18.29
CA PHE A 85 -17.05 -17.89 17.19
C PHE A 85 -17.39 -19.30 17.66
N GLY A 86 -18.63 -19.49 18.10
CA GLY A 86 -19.16 -20.78 18.55
C GLY A 86 -18.46 -21.35 19.79
N GLU A 87 -17.83 -20.51 20.61
CA GLU A 87 -17.07 -20.90 21.80
C GLU A 87 -16.02 -22.00 21.52
N GLN A 88 -15.37 -21.90 20.37
CA GLN A 88 -14.44 -22.92 19.85
C GLN A 88 -13.00 -22.79 20.39
N ALA A 89 -12.73 -21.84 21.27
CA ALA A 89 -11.46 -21.66 22.01
C ALA A 89 -11.72 -21.42 23.52
N PRO A 90 -12.41 -22.35 24.22
CA PRO A 90 -12.91 -22.09 25.57
C PRO A 90 -11.82 -22.19 26.66
N GLY A 91 -10.70 -22.85 26.36
CA GLY A 91 -9.59 -23.03 27.30
C GLY A 91 -8.83 -21.75 27.65
N THR A 92 -7.95 -21.90 28.62
CA THR A 92 -6.85 -20.96 28.92
C THR A 92 -5.84 -20.95 27.77
N ILE A 93 -5.02 -19.91 27.68
CA ILE A 93 -3.98 -19.84 26.64
C ILE A 93 -2.98 -20.99 26.75
N GLN A 94 -2.63 -21.45 27.96
CA GLN A 94 -1.74 -22.58 28.16
C GLN A 94 -2.34 -23.90 27.68
N GLU A 95 -3.66 -24.12 27.86
CA GLU A 95 -4.35 -25.29 27.33
C GLU A 95 -4.43 -25.26 25.79
N ILE A 96 -4.65 -24.07 25.21
CA ILE A 96 -4.66 -23.87 23.76
C ILE A 96 -3.28 -24.15 23.16
N HIS A 97 -2.23 -23.57 23.74
CA HIS A 97 -0.84 -23.80 23.34
C HIS A 97 -0.49 -25.29 23.44
N GLY A 98 -0.75 -25.92 24.59
CA GLY A 98 -0.50 -27.35 24.76
C GLY A 98 -1.24 -28.22 23.73
N PHE A 99 -2.50 -27.88 23.39
CA PHE A 99 -3.24 -28.55 22.33
C PHE A 99 -2.58 -28.37 20.96
N CYS A 100 -2.24 -27.15 20.58
CA CYS A 100 -1.70 -26.87 19.26
C CYS A 100 -0.31 -27.52 19.07
N THR A 101 0.56 -27.45 20.05
CA THR A 101 1.88 -28.10 20.02
C THR A 101 1.73 -29.63 19.96
N ALA A 102 0.88 -30.22 20.80
CA ALA A 102 0.74 -31.68 20.83
C ALA A 102 0.13 -32.28 19.54
N ASN A 103 -0.74 -31.54 18.85
CA ASN A 103 -1.46 -32.06 17.68
C ASN A 103 -0.88 -31.61 16.33
N PHE A 104 -0.17 -30.48 16.29
CA PHE A 104 0.30 -29.87 15.05
C PHE A 104 1.78 -29.45 15.08
N ASP A 105 2.46 -29.60 16.21
CA ASP A 105 3.88 -29.22 16.41
C ASP A 105 4.18 -27.75 16.05
N ILE A 106 3.24 -26.86 16.37
CA ILE A 106 3.37 -25.44 15.98
C ILE A 106 4.64 -24.80 16.55
N GLN A 107 5.34 -24.03 15.73
CA GLN A 107 6.58 -23.33 16.10
C GLN A 107 6.44 -21.80 16.04
N PHE A 108 5.39 -21.29 15.41
CA PHE A 108 5.15 -19.85 15.34
C PHE A 108 4.56 -19.30 16.66
N PRO A 109 4.76 -18.01 16.98
CA PRO A 109 4.26 -17.39 18.20
C PRO A 109 2.75 -17.49 18.36
N GLN A 110 2.33 -17.93 19.55
CA GLN A 110 0.97 -17.79 20.06
C GLN A 110 0.91 -16.68 21.11
N PHE A 111 -0.12 -15.86 20.98
CA PHE A 111 -0.40 -14.74 21.88
C PHE A 111 -1.60 -15.04 22.77
N ASP A 112 -1.82 -14.20 23.78
CA ASP A 112 -2.99 -14.31 24.64
C ASP A 112 -4.29 -14.21 23.84
N LYS A 113 -5.35 -14.77 24.43
CA LYS A 113 -6.68 -14.75 23.83
C LYS A 113 -7.19 -13.32 23.72
N ILE A 114 -7.73 -12.97 22.55
CA ILE A 114 -8.29 -11.64 22.31
C ILE A 114 -9.72 -11.72 21.76
N GLU A 115 -10.43 -10.61 21.88
CA GLU A 115 -11.63 -10.36 21.11
C GLU A 115 -11.27 -9.64 19.80
N VAL A 116 -11.91 -10.01 18.69
CA VAL A 116 -11.63 -9.47 17.35
C VAL A 116 -12.79 -8.65 16.78
N ASN A 117 -13.94 -8.70 17.46
CA ASN A 117 -15.16 -7.95 17.15
C ASN A 117 -15.79 -7.38 18.44
N GLY A 118 -16.66 -6.39 18.30
CA GLY A 118 -17.46 -5.86 19.41
C GLY A 118 -16.73 -4.81 20.25
N ALA A 119 -17.33 -4.41 21.38
CA ALA A 119 -16.86 -3.28 22.19
C ALA A 119 -15.50 -3.52 22.86
N ASN A 120 -15.12 -4.77 23.07
CA ASN A 120 -13.84 -5.16 23.67
C ASN A 120 -12.81 -5.63 22.63
N GLU A 121 -13.07 -5.43 21.33
CA GLU A 121 -12.14 -5.86 20.29
C GLU A 121 -10.76 -5.25 20.50
N HIS A 122 -9.73 -6.06 20.30
CA HIS A 122 -8.37 -5.56 20.43
C HIS A 122 -8.10 -4.51 19.35
N PRO A 123 -7.46 -3.36 19.67
CA PRO A 123 -7.23 -2.27 18.71
C PRO A 123 -6.52 -2.69 17.41
N ILE A 124 -5.70 -3.74 17.46
CA ILE A 124 -5.08 -4.32 16.26
C ILE A 124 -6.13 -4.80 15.26
N TYR A 125 -7.21 -5.46 15.70
CA TYR A 125 -8.25 -5.96 14.81
C TYR A 125 -9.17 -4.84 14.31
N THR A 126 -9.40 -3.79 15.10
CA THR A 126 -10.02 -2.55 14.60
C THR A 126 -9.23 -1.99 13.42
N TYR A 127 -7.91 -1.87 13.60
CA TYR A 127 -7.00 -1.40 12.56
C TYR A 127 -7.02 -2.31 11.32
N LEU A 128 -6.81 -3.62 11.48
CA LEU A 128 -6.79 -4.59 10.37
C LEU A 128 -8.09 -4.56 9.56
N LYS A 129 -9.25 -4.56 10.24
CA LYS A 129 -10.58 -4.48 9.60
C LYS A 129 -10.78 -3.16 8.86
N SER A 130 -10.31 -2.04 9.41
CA SER A 130 -10.39 -0.72 8.76
C SER A 130 -9.56 -0.64 7.47
N LYS A 131 -8.44 -1.38 7.40
CA LYS A 131 -7.57 -1.40 6.22
C LYS A 131 -8.06 -2.40 5.17
N LYS A 132 -8.56 -3.55 5.60
CA LYS A 132 -9.11 -4.61 4.74
C LYS A 132 -10.39 -5.20 5.36
N GLY A 133 -11.53 -4.71 4.90
CA GLY A 133 -12.86 -5.21 5.27
C GLY A 133 -13.17 -6.59 4.68
N PHE A 134 -14.35 -7.10 5.01
CA PHE A 134 -14.83 -8.39 4.49
C PHE A 134 -15.10 -8.31 2.99
N GLY A 135 -14.43 -9.17 2.21
CA GLY A 135 -14.56 -9.23 0.75
C GLY A 135 -15.65 -10.17 0.23
N GLY A 136 -16.32 -10.90 1.12
CA GLY A 136 -17.23 -12.00 0.77
C GLY A 136 -16.52 -13.36 0.71
N PHE A 137 -17.29 -14.43 0.87
CA PHE A 137 -16.80 -15.79 0.63
C PHE A 137 -16.78 -16.12 -0.87
N ASN A 138 -15.89 -17.03 -1.27
CA ASN A 138 -15.92 -17.57 -2.63
C ASN A 138 -17.13 -18.49 -2.82
N LEU A 139 -18.13 -18.03 -3.56
CA LEU A 139 -19.38 -18.78 -3.78
C LEU A 139 -19.24 -19.96 -4.76
N ASN A 140 -18.10 -20.07 -5.46
CA ASN A 140 -17.77 -21.26 -6.26
C ASN A 140 -17.18 -22.39 -5.39
N ASP A 141 -16.73 -22.07 -4.18
CA ASP A 141 -16.33 -23.08 -3.19
C ASP A 141 -17.55 -23.55 -2.40
N LYS A 142 -17.66 -24.87 -2.16
CA LYS A 142 -18.81 -25.45 -1.46
C LYS A 142 -18.91 -24.96 -0.02
N THR A 143 -17.77 -24.87 0.68
CA THR A 143 -17.72 -24.43 2.07
C THR A 143 -17.98 -22.92 2.15
N GLY A 144 -17.40 -22.13 1.25
CA GLY A 144 -17.66 -20.70 1.12
C GLY A 144 -19.13 -20.38 0.90
N LYS A 145 -19.78 -21.10 -0.04
CA LYS A 145 -21.22 -20.98 -0.26
C LYS A 145 -22.03 -21.39 0.97
N MET A 146 -21.69 -22.49 1.63
CA MET A 146 -22.38 -22.96 2.84
C MET A 146 -22.31 -21.92 3.97
N LEU A 147 -21.14 -21.30 4.18
CA LEU A 147 -20.96 -20.25 5.19
C LEU A 147 -21.76 -18.99 4.83
N ASP A 148 -21.73 -18.54 3.56
CA ASP A 148 -22.54 -17.41 3.11
C ASP A 148 -24.04 -17.68 3.36
N ASP A 149 -24.56 -18.83 2.92
CA ASP A 149 -25.96 -19.23 3.13
C ASP A 149 -26.31 -19.28 4.63
N MET A 150 -25.40 -19.76 5.48
CA MET A 150 -25.61 -19.84 6.94
C MET A 150 -25.69 -18.46 7.57
N PHE A 151 -24.74 -17.57 7.28
CA PHE A 151 -24.71 -16.24 7.88
C PHE A 151 -25.82 -15.34 7.35
N ARG A 152 -26.17 -15.42 6.06
CA ARG A 152 -27.32 -14.67 5.51
C ARG A 152 -28.64 -15.05 6.17
N LYS A 153 -28.81 -16.32 6.55
CA LYS A 153 -30.01 -16.77 7.29
C LYS A 153 -30.09 -16.19 8.69
N GLN A 154 -28.96 -15.93 9.34
CA GLN A 154 -28.92 -15.32 10.67
C GLN A 154 -29.05 -13.80 10.60
N ASN A 155 -28.41 -13.18 9.62
CA ASN A 155 -28.46 -11.75 9.35
C ASN A 155 -28.28 -11.50 7.85
N ALA A 156 -29.31 -10.98 7.19
CA ALA A 156 -29.28 -10.71 5.75
C ALA A 156 -28.15 -9.74 5.34
N ASP A 157 -27.77 -8.83 6.24
CA ASP A 157 -26.77 -7.80 6.03
C ASP A 157 -25.41 -8.12 6.69
N TYR A 158 -25.15 -9.40 7.02
CA TYR A 158 -23.91 -9.81 7.69
C TYR A 158 -22.63 -9.38 6.92
N ASP A 159 -22.73 -9.24 5.60
CA ASP A 159 -21.64 -8.87 4.70
C ASP A 159 -21.46 -7.35 4.53
N LYS A 160 -22.31 -6.54 5.18
CA LYS A 160 -22.28 -5.07 5.10
C LYS A 160 -21.34 -4.41 6.10
N ASN A 161 -20.65 -5.21 6.92
CA ASN A 161 -19.68 -4.70 7.88
C ASN A 161 -18.33 -5.42 7.77
N ALA A 162 -17.30 -4.81 8.35
CA ALA A 162 -15.94 -5.31 8.29
C ALA A 162 -15.63 -6.43 9.29
N ASP A 163 -16.59 -6.84 10.13
CA ASP A 163 -16.32 -7.80 11.21
C ASP A 163 -15.71 -9.10 10.69
N ILE A 164 -14.89 -9.71 11.56
CA ILE A 164 -14.39 -11.07 11.34
C ILE A 164 -15.59 -12.01 11.38
N LYS A 165 -15.78 -12.82 10.34
CA LYS A 165 -16.97 -13.67 10.23
C LYS A 165 -16.80 -14.99 10.96
N TRP A 166 -15.56 -15.49 11.07
CA TRP A 166 -15.31 -16.81 11.64
C TRP A 166 -13.85 -16.99 12.08
N ASN A 167 -13.57 -18.13 12.71
CA ASN A 167 -12.21 -18.58 13.02
C ASN A 167 -11.39 -18.78 11.75
N PHE A 168 -10.08 -18.51 11.83
CA PHE A 168 -9.09 -18.62 10.75
C PHE A 168 -9.20 -17.54 9.67
N THR A 169 -9.70 -16.34 9.98
CA THR A 169 -9.47 -15.16 9.12
C THR A 169 -8.01 -14.72 9.29
N LYS A 170 -7.37 -14.31 8.20
CA LYS A 170 -5.93 -14.02 8.15
C LYS A 170 -5.67 -12.66 7.52
N PHE A 171 -4.65 -11.96 7.99
CA PHE A 171 -4.18 -10.71 7.39
C PHE A 171 -2.70 -10.83 7.06
N LEU A 172 -2.37 -10.64 5.78
CA LEU A 172 -0.98 -10.55 5.32
C LEU A 172 -0.50 -9.11 5.46
N ILE A 173 0.62 -8.93 6.14
CA ILE A 173 1.25 -7.64 6.40
C ILE A 173 2.63 -7.62 5.73
N SER A 174 2.92 -6.54 5.00
CA SER A 174 4.22 -6.34 4.35
C SER A 174 5.29 -5.93 5.36
N ARG A 175 6.56 -5.96 4.93
CA ARG A 175 7.74 -5.65 5.78
C ARG A 175 7.77 -4.23 6.35
N ASP A 176 7.03 -3.30 5.75
CA ASP A 176 6.84 -1.92 6.20
C ASP A 176 5.63 -1.75 7.15
N GLY A 177 4.92 -2.83 7.45
CA GLY A 177 3.80 -2.86 8.39
C GLY A 177 2.43 -2.51 7.78
N ARG A 178 2.32 -2.42 6.45
CA ARG A 178 1.06 -2.17 5.75
C ARG A 178 0.24 -3.46 5.59
N VAL A 179 -1.06 -3.37 5.83
CA VAL A 179 -2.00 -4.47 5.57
C VAL A 179 -2.15 -4.68 4.05
N VAL A 180 -1.66 -5.82 3.57
CA VAL A 180 -1.66 -6.17 2.14
C VAL A 180 -3.01 -6.71 1.73
N LYS A 181 -3.49 -7.74 2.45
CA LYS A 181 -4.68 -8.49 2.08
C LYS A 181 -5.27 -9.19 3.30
N ARG A 182 -6.60 -9.35 3.27
CA ARG A 182 -7.38 -10.19 4.19
C ARG A 182 -7.77 -11.47 3.46
N TYR A 183 -7.71 -12.59 4.15
CA TYR A 183 -8.15 -13.90 3.68
C TYR A 183 -9.20 -14.46 4.62
N GLU A 184 -10.26 -15.00 4.05
CA GLU A 184 -11.30 -15.70 4.79
C GLU A 184 -10.88 -17.15 5.06
N PRO A 185 -11.53 -17.85 6.00
CA PRO A 185 -11.13 -19.21 6.40
C PRO A 185 -11.16 -20.22 5.25
N THR A 186 -11.95 -19.97 4.21
CA THR A 186 -12.07 -20.82 3.02
C THR A 186 -11.04 -20.53 1.94
N ASP A 187 -10.27 -19.45 2.07
CA ASP A 187 -9.20 -19.15 1.12
C ASP A 187 -8.09 -20.18 1.23
N ARG A 188 -7.54 -20.56 0.08
CA ARG A 188 -6.57 -21.66 0.00
C ARG A 188 -5.20 -21.17 0.50
N ILE A 189 -4.53 -22.02 1.26
CA ILE A 189 -3.16 -21.77 1.70
C ILE A 189 -2.20 -21.55 0.52
N ALA A 190 -2.42 -22.20 -0.62
CA ALA A 190 -1.62 -21.96 -1.84
C ALA A 190 -1.72 -20.52 -2.39
N ASP A 191 -2.88 -19.88 -2.25
CA ASP A 191 -3.07 -18.49 -2.67
C ASP A 191 -2.37 -17.55 -1.67
N ILE A 192 -2.45 -17.86 -0.37
CA ILE A 192 -1.72 -17.14 0.70
C ILE A 192 -0.21 -17.29 0.50
N GLU A 193 0.28 -18.50 0.21
CA GLU A 193 1.70 -18.78 -0.05
C GLU A 193 2.22 -17.95 -1.23
N THR A 194 1.42 -17.82 -2.30
CA THR A 194 1.80 -17.01 -3.46
C THR A 194 2.01 -15.55 -3.07
N ASP A 195 1.10 -14.99 -2.29
CA ASP A 195 1.18 -13.60 -1.81
C ASP A 195 2.33 -13.43 -0.78
N VAL A 196 2.57 -14.41 0.09
CA VAL A 196 3.73 -14.43 1.00
C VAL A 196 5.04 -14.38 0.22
N ARG A 197 5.19 -15.20 -0.84
CA ARG A 197 6.40 -15.18 -1.68
C ARG A 197 6.61 -13.84 -2.38
N ILE A 198 5.54 -13.18 -2.79
CA ILE A 198 5.59 -11.82 -3.35
C ILE A 198 6.13 -10.85 -2.30
N GLU A 199 5.59 -10.88 -1.07
CA GLU A 199 5.98 -9.96 0.00
C GLU A 199 7.39 -10.24 0.57
N LEU A 200 7.86 -11.48 0.49
CA LEU A 200 9.25 -11.84 0.84
C LEU A 200 10.27 -11.34 -0.19
N ASN A 201 9.85 -11.08 -1.43
CA ASN A 201 10.70 -10.53 -2.47
C ASN A 201 10.57 -8.99 -2.52
N PRO A 202 11.60 -8.21 -2.15
CA PRO A 202 11.51 -6.75 -2.12
C PRO A 202 11.16 -6.10 -3.46
N THR A 203 11.59 -6.70 -4.58
CA THR A 203 11.29 -6.21 -5.92
C THR A 203 9.82 -6.45 -6.26
N LEU A 204 9.33 -7.67 -6.05
CA LEU A 204 7.93 -8.00 -6.36
C LEU A 204 6.97 -7.23 -5.46
N SER A 205 7.23 -7.16 -4.16
CA SER A 205 6.43 -6.35 -3.22
C SER A 205 6.38 -4.89 -3.62
N THR A 206 7.51 -4.28 -4.00
CA THR A 206 7.56 -2.89 -4.50
C THR A 206 6.69 -2.71 -5.75
N ILE A 207 6.82 -3.60 -6.73
CA ILE A 207 6.01 -3.57 -7.97
C ILE A 207 4.52 -3.71 -7.65
N MET A 208 4.16 -4.66 -6.80
CA MET A 208 2.76 -4.97 -6.47
C MET A 208 2.12 -3.89 -5.59
N ALA A 209 2.90 -3.20 -4.76
CA ALA A 209 2.46 -2.10 -3.92
C ALA A 209 2.31 -0.78 -4.67
N ARG A 210 3.10 -0.52 -5.72
CA ARG A 210 3.13 0.77 -6.41
C ARG A 210 1.76 1.21 -6.91
N ARG A 211 1.37 2.46 -6.61
CA ARG A 211 0.14 3.10 -7.13
C ARG A 211 0.44 4.45 -7.73
N SER A 212 -0.50 4.97 -8.53
CA SER A 212 -0.44 6.35 -9.00
C SER A 212 -0.94 7.28 -7.89
N VAL A 213 0.00 7.92 -7.19
CA VAL A 213 -0.27 8.90 -6.12
C VAL A 213 -0.58 10.26 -6.73
N ARG A 214 -1.63 10.91 -6.26
CA ARG A 214 -2.15 12.19 -6.77
C ARG A 214 -2.43 13.21 -5.67
N LYS A 215 -2.08 12.88 -4.44
CA LYS A 215 -2.03 13.79 -3.29
C LYS A 215 -0.68 13.65 -2.63
N TYR A 216 -0.03 14.77 -2.36
CA TYR A 216 1.32 14.82 -1.84
C TYR A 216 1.36 15.75 -0.63
N LEU A 217 2.23 15.42 0.32
CA LEU A 217 2.57 16.32 1.40
C LEU A 217 3.27 17.55 0.83
N ASP A 218 3.14 18.67 1.54
CA ASP A 218 3.79 19.94 1.20
C ASP A 218 5.28 19.94 1.62
N LYS A 219 6.01 18.95 1.12
CA LYS A 219 7.42 18.70 1.43
C LYS A 219 8.15 18.30 0.14
N CYS A 220 9.13 19.09 -0.26
CA CYS A 220 10.03 18.76 -1.37
C CYS A 220 10.79 17.46 -1.09
N VAL A 221 11.00 16.68 -2.16
CA VAL A 221 11.87 15.51 -2.13
C VAL A 221 13.32 15.99 -2.08
N GLU A 222 14.12 15.32 -1.25
CA GLU A 222 15.53 15.60 -1.12
C GLU A 222 16.29 15.32 -2.43
N HIS A 223 17.26 16.18 -2.77
CA HIS A 223 17.99 16.12 -4.05
C HIS A 223 18.70 14.78 -4.27
N ASP A 224 19.31 14.22 -3.23
CA ASP A 224 20.01 12.93 -3.26
C ASP A 224 19.08 11.76 -3.63
N LYS A 225 17.82 11.78 -3.15
CA LYS A 225 16.81 10.80 -3.55
C LYS A 225 16.43 10.97 -5.02
N LEU A 226 16.22 12.21 -5.47
CA LEU A 226 15.89 12.50 -6.88
C LEU A 226 17.02 12.04 -7.80
N GLU A 227 18.28 12.29 -7.44
CA GLU A 227 19.46 11.82 -8.17
C GLU A 227 19.48 10.28 -8.23
N MET A 228 19.26 9.60 -7.10
CA MET A 228 19.23 8.13 -7.06
C MET A 228 18.11 7.55 -7.93
N ILE A 229 16.93 8.19 -7.94
CA ILE A 229 15.80 7.80 -8.78
C ILE A 229 16.17 7.95 -10.26
N VAL A 230 16.74 9.09 -10.67
CA VAL A 230 17.18 9.31 -12.05
C VAL A 230 18.26 8.30 -12.43
N ARG A 231 19.21 8.02 -11.54
CA ARG A 231 20.25 7.00 -11.74
C ARG A 231 19.64 5.62 -12.02
N ALA A 232 18.61 5.23 -11.27
CA ALA A 232 17.87 3.99 -11.53
C ALA A 232 17.17 4.01 -12.90
N GLY A 233 16.59 5.16 -13.27
CA GLY A 233 15.95 5.40 -14.56
C GLY A 233 16.90 5.19 -15.75
N ILE A 234 18.03 5.90 -15.77
CA ILE A 234 19.00 5.84 -16.87
C ILE A 234 19.72 4.49 -16.99
N ASN A 235 19.58 3.62 -15.99
CA ASN A 235 20.04 2.23 -16.04
C ASN A 235 19.08 1.30 -16.80
N ALA A 236 17.97 1.81 -17.35
CA ALA A 236 17.10 1.05 -18.23
C ALA A 236 17.85 0.60 -19.51
N PRO A 237 17.53 -0.57 -20.07
CA PRO A 237 18.04 -0.96 -21.37
C PRO A 237 17.38 -0.11 -22.47
N SER A 238 18.06 0.00 -23.61
CA SER A 238 17.52 0.61 -24.82
C SER A 238 18.03 -0.13 -26.06
N GLY A 239 17.31 0.00 -27.18
CA GLY A 239 17.73 -0.63 -28.44
C GLY A 239 19.15 -0.21 -28.81
N VAL A 240 20.04 -1.19 -29.01
CA VAL A 240 21.50 -1.01 -29.24
C VAL A 240 22.18 -0.03 -28.28
N ASN A 241 21.66 0.11 -27.06
CA ASN A 241 22.10 1.06 -26.03
C ASN A 241 22.08 2.55 -26.46
N ARG A 242 21.14 2.94 -27.35
CA ARG A 242 21.00 4.33 -27.84
C ARG A 242 20.73 5.35 -26.74
N GLN A 243 20.06 4.95 -25.67
CA GLN A 243 19.63 5.80 -24.55
C GLN A 243 18.92 7.09 -25.05
N PRO A 244 17.82 6.95 -25.83
CA PRO A 244 17.19 8.07 -26.55
C PRO A 244 16.31 8.93 -25.63
N TRP A 245 16.81 9.27 -24.45
CA TRP A 245 16.08 10.03 -23.44
C TRP A 245 16.89 11.22 -22.95
N ILE A 246 16.18 12.29 -22.61
CA ILE A 246 16.67 13.39 -21.78
C ILE A 246 15.77 13.47 -20.57
N VAL A 247 16.37 13.52 -19.37
CA VAL A 247 15.64 13.63 -18.10
C VAL A 247 15.95 14.98 -17.48
N CYS A 248 14.91 15.80 -17.31
CA CYS A 248 15.01 17.10 -16.64
C CYS A 248 14.27 17.04 -15.30
N VAL A 249 14.99 17.18 -14.19
CA VAL A 249 14.40 17.23 -12.85
C VAL A 249 14.07 18.67 -12.50
N VAL A 250 12.81 18.94 -12.17
CA VAL A 250 12.32 20.27 -11.79
C VAL A 250 12.15 20.33 -10.28
N GLU A 251 13.14 20.92 -9.61
CA GLU A 251 13.11 21.25 -8.18
C GLU A 251 12.73 22.72 -7.93
N ASN A 252 12.73 23.54 -8.99
CA ASN A 252 12.42 24.96 -8.91
C ASN A 252 10.92 25.20 -8.69
N GLN A 253 10.56 25.53 -7.46
CA GLN A 253 9.17 25.78 -7.06
C GLN A 253 8.55 27.00 -7.76
N GLN A 254 9.35 28.03 -8.05
CA GLN A 254 8.87 29.20 -8.76
C GLN A 254 8.44 28.86 -10.19
N LEU A 255 9.21 28.02 -10.89
CA LEU A 255 8.86 27.56 -12.23
C LEU A 255 7.52 26.80 -12.25
N ILE A 256 7.28 25.95 -11.23
CA ILE A 256 6.02 25.22 -11.05
C ILE A 256 4.87 26.20 -10.74
N ALA A 257 5.11 27.19 -9.89
CA ALA A 257 4.12 28.21 -9.54
C ALA A 257 3.74 29.08 -10.74
N ASP A 258 4.73 29.58 -11.50
CA ASP A 258 4.52 30.45 -12.65
C ASP A 258 3.65 29.77 -13.72
N VAL A 259 3.96 28.52 -14.07
CA VAL A 259 3.17 27.80 -15.08
C VAL A 259 1.79 27.42 -14.56
N THR A 260 1.67 27.22 -13.25
CA THR A 260 0.38 26.98 -12.59
C THR A 260 -0.52 28.21 -12.65
N GLU A 261 0.01 29.43 -12.50
CA GLU A 261 -0.80 30.64 -12.65
C GLU A 261 -1.36 30.78 -14.07
N VAL A 262 -0.56 30.45 -15.09
CA VAL A 262 -1.05 30.35 -16.47
C VAL A 262 -2.15 29.30 -16.57
N TYR A 263 -1.97 28.12 -15.96
CA TYR A 263 -2.99 27.06 -15.96
C TYR A 263 -4.30 27.51 -15.30
N LYS A 264 -4.24 28.23 -14.17
CA LYS A 264 -5.42 28.77 -13.47
C LYS A 264 -6.20 29.75 -14.33
N GLN A 265 -5.51 30.64 -15.03
CA GLN A 265 -6.13 31.62 -15.92
C GLN A 265 -6.86 30.93 -17.08
N GLU A 266 -6.25 29.90 -17.66
CA GLU A 266 -6.76 29.22 -18.85
C GLU A 266 -7.78 28.11 -18.52
N ASN A 267 -7.87 27.67 -17.25
CA ASN A 267 -8.72 26.57 -16.81
C ASN A 267 -9.50 26.90 -15.51
N ALA A 268 -9.94 28.15 -15.35
CA ALA A 268 -10.53 28.65 -14.11
C ALA A 268 -11.68 27.78 -13.56
N GLU A 269 -12.58 27.28 -14.41
CA GLU A 269 -13.70 26.43 -13.98
C GLU A 269 -13.26 25.02 -13.55
N GLN A 270 -12.15 24.50 -14.09
CA GLN A 270 -11.58 23.25 -13.60
C GLN A 270 -10.95 23.44 -12.22
N VAL A 271 -10.21 24.54 -12.03
CA VAL A 271 -9.58 24.87 -10.75
C VAL A 271 -10.61 25.11 -9.66
N LYS A 272 -11.69 25.87 -9.93
CA LYS A 272 -12.77 26.11 -8.95
C LYS A 272 -13.44 24.84 -8.45
N ARG A 273 -13.47 23.77 -9.27
CA ARG A 273 -14.07 22.47 -8.89
C ARG A 273 -13.17 21.65 -7.96
N ASP A 274 -11.88 21.95 -7.91
CA ASP A 274 -10.91 21.26 -7.07
C ASP A 274 -10.49 22.18 -5.91
N LYS A 275 -11.15 22.00 -4.76
CA LYS A 275 -10.93 22.83 -3.57
C LYS A 275 -9.50 22.73 -3.02
N ASP A 276 -8.81 21.64 -3.35
CA ASP A 276 -7.45 21.35 -2.88
C ASP A 276 -6.41 21.69 -3.96
N PHE A 277 -6.79 22.35 -5.06
CA PHE A 277 -5.87 22.67 -6.15
C PHE A 277 -4.76 23.62 -5.69
N LYS A 278 -3.52 23.14 -5.74
CA LYS A 278 -2.29 23.92 -5.56
C LYS A 278 -1.55 24.10 -6.88
N ASN A 279 -1.38 23.02 -7.65
CA ASN A 279 -0.72 23.06 -8.95
C ASN A 279 -1.27 22.04 -9.96
N MET A 280 -1.03 22.29 -11.25
CA MET A 280 -1.53 21.47 -12.36
C MET A 280 -0.93 20.05 -12.42
N PHE A 281 0.11 19.77 -11.65
CA PHE A 281 0.80 18.49 -11.57
C PHE A 281 0.34 17.64 -10.39
N ARG A 282 -0.96 17.72 -10.05
CA ARG A 282 -1.55 17.02 -8.89
C ARG A 282 -0.94 17.45 -7.56
N ASN A 283 -0.58 18.72 -7.44
CA ASN A 283 0.04 19.30 -6.25
C ASN A 283 1.41 18.70 -5.91
N ALA A 284 2.08 18.04 -6.86
CA ALA A 284 3.40 17.47 -6.61
C ALA A 284 4.44 18.59 -6.38
N PRO A 285 5.35 18.43 -5.41
CA PRO A 285 6.40 19.40 -5.12
C PRO A 285 7.59 19.30 -6.09
N ASN A 286 7.82 18.15 -6.71
CA ASN A 286 8.90 17.95 -7.66
C ASN A 286 8.38 17.25 -8.93
N LEU A 287 9.04 17.49 -10.06
CA LEU A 287 8.70 16.88 -11.34
C LEU A 287 9.94 16.23 -11.96
N ILE A 288 9.76 15.11 -12.65
CA ILE A 288 10.75 14.54 -13.55
C ILE A 288 10.16 14.58 -14.96
N CYS A 289 10.67 15.47 -15.79
CA CYS A 289 10.28 15.61 -17.19
C CYS A 289 11.11 14.64 -18.04
N VAL A 290 10.44 13.72 -18.73
CA VAL A 290 11.08 12.76 -19.62
C VAL A 290 10.83 13.18 -21.06
N CYS A 291 11.92 13.40 -21.79
CA CYS A 291 11.93 13.87 -23.16
C CYS A 291 12.52 12.80 -24.09
N THR A 292 11.99 12.71 -25.31
CA THR A 292 12.41 11.73 -26.34
C THR A 292 12.54 12.40 -27.71
N PRO A 293 13.24 11.79 -28.69
CA PRO A 293 13.26 12.27 -30.06
C PRO A 293 11.86 12.52 -30.59
N ALA A 294 11.65 13.67 -31.23
CA ALA A 294 10.35 14.19 -31.65
C ALA A 294 9.61 13.27 -32.63
N ASN A 295 10.31 12.38 -33.33
CA ASN A 295 9.75 11.35 -34.21
C ASN A 295 9.10 10.15 -33.48
N GLY A 296 9.33 10.00 -32.17
CA GLY A 296 8.73 8.95 -31.34
C GLY A 296 9.63 7.73 -31.11
N ASP A 297 10.80 7.67 -31.74
CA ASP A 297 11.68 6.48 -31.74
C ASP A 297 12.22 6.08 -30.36
N GLY A 298 12.11 6.96 -29.36
CA GLY A 298 12.57 6.72 -27.99
C GLY A 298 11.46 6.40 -26.98
N ASP A 299 10.19 6.39 -27.38
CA ASP A 299 9.08 6.36 -26.42
C ASP A 299 8.98 5.05 -25.63
N LEU A 300 9.22 3.91 -26.30
CA LEU A 300 9.24 2.60 -25.65
C LEU A 300 10.36 2.53 -24.61
N ASP A 301 11.58 2.89 -25.03
CA ASP A 301 12.79 2.91 -24.20
C ASP A 301 12.62 3.85 -22.99
N ALA A 302 12.02 5.03 -23.21
CA ALA A 302 11.66 5.96 -22.16
C ALA A 302 10.59 5.41 -21.21
N GLY A 303 9.71 4.51 -21.67
CA GLY A 303 8.76 3.81 -20.80
C GLY A 303 9.46 2.89 -19.79
N LEU A 304 10.51 2.19 -20.21
CA LEU A 304 11.33 1.34 -19.33
C LEU A 304 12.06 2.17 -18.27
N LEU A 305 12.68 3.28 -18.70
CA LEU A 305 13.30 4.27 -17.81
C LEU A 305 12.28 4.83 -16.79
N GLY A 306 11.07 5.15 -17.25
CA GLY A 306 10.00 5.67 -16.40
C GLY A 306 9.59 4.71 -15.31
N GLU A 307 9.37 3.44 -15.64
CA GLU A 307 9.01 2.42 -14.65
C GLU A 307 10.15 2.19 -13.64
N ASN A 308 11.42 2.16 -14.09
CA ASN A 308 12.55 2.08 -13.17
C ASN A 308 12.57 3.23 -12.15
N MET A 309 12.36 4.48 -12.61
CA MET A 309 12.29 5.64 -11.72
C MET A 309 11.12 5.54 -10.73
N MET A 310 9.94 5.13 -11.21
CA MET A 310 8.75 5.02 -10.34
C MET A 310 8.88 3.90 -9.31
N LEU A 311 9.53 2.78 -9.65
CA LEU A 311 9.81 1.69 -8.71
C LEU A 311 10.88 2.08 -7.69
N ALA A 312 11.94 2.78 -8.12
CA ALA A 312 12.94 3.34 -7.21
C ALA A 312 12.33 4.37 -6.25
N ALA A 313 11.43 5.23 -6.73
CA ALA A 313 10.71 6.17 -5.88
C ALA A 313 9.85 5.43 -4.84
N GLN A 314 9.10 4.42 -5.27
CA GLN A 314 8.26 3.60 -4.38
C GLN A 314 9.08 2.91 -3.28
N SER A 315 10.26 2.36 -3.60
CA SER A 315 11.11 1.70 -2.61
C SER A 315 11.71 2.67 -1.58
N MET A 316 11.74 3.97 -1.89
CA MET A 316 12.17 5.04 -0.99
C MET A 316 11.01 5.72 -0.25
N GLY A 317 9.79 5.15 -0.34
CA GLY A 317 8.59 5.69 0.30
C GLY A 317 7.97 6.91 -0.39
N LEU A 318 8.33 7.16 -1.65
CA LEU A 318 7.80 8.27 -2.44
C LEU A 318 6.65 7.81 -3.35
N GLY A 319 5.66 8.68 -3.52
CA GLY A 319 4.57 8.49 -4.46
C GLY A 319 4.94 9.06 -5.83
N THR A 320 4.43 8.44 -6.90
CA THR A 320 4.58 8.97 -8.25
C THR A 320 3.30 8.90 -9.07
N CYS A 321 3.15 9.77 -10.06
CA CYS A 321 2.14 9.66 -11.10
C CYS A 321 2.68 10.14 -12.44
N CYS A 322 2.54 9.31 -13.47
CA CYS A 322 2.82 9.70 -14.85
C CYS A 322 1.67 10.55 -15.41
N LEU A 323 2.00 11.71 -15.96
CA LEU A 323 1.07 12.76 -16.35
C LEU A 323 1.21 13.10 -17.84
N GLY A 324 0.17 12.81 -18.63
CA GLY A 324 0.05 13.27 -20.02
C GLY A 324 -0.77 14.55 -20.19
N GLY A 325 -1.65 14.89 -19.24
CA GLY A 325 -2.48 16.10 -19.27
C GLY A 325 -1.66 17.40 -19.25
N PRO A 326 -0.76 17.59 -18.28
CA PRO A 326 0.15 18.74 -18.23
C PRO A 326 1.02 18.88 -19.47
N VAL A 327 1.53 17.77 -20.03
CA VAL A 327 2.33 17.78 -21.27
C VAL A 327 1.54 18.37 -22.43
N ARG A 328 0.28 17.95 -22.60
CA ARG A 328 -0.60 18.54 -23.62
C ARG A 328 -0.79 20.03 -23.40
N PHE A 329 -1.07 20.46 -22.17
CA PHE A 329 -1.25 21.88 -21.84
C PHE A 329 0.00 22.71 -22.17
N LEU A 330 1.18 22.25 -21.76
CA LEU A 330 2.46 22.90 -22.00
C LEU A 330 2.76 23.04 -23.50
N ASN A 331 2.45 22.01 -24.29
CA ASN A 331 2.70 22.02 -25.73
C ASN A 331 1.67 22.85 -26.52
N SER A 332 0.42 22.93 -26.07
CA SER A 332 -0.65 23.63 -26.80
C SER A 332 -0.85 25.08 -26.38
N ASN A 333 -0.23 25.54 -25.30
CA ASN A 333 -0.44 26.89 -24.77
C ASN A 333 0.80 27.77 -24.93
N ALA A 334 0.72 28.79 -25.78
CA ALA A 334 1.81 29.72 -26.04
C ALA A 334 2.30 30.45 -24.78
N LYS A 335 1.40 30.75 -23.82
CA LYS A 335 1.75 31.41 -22.56
C LYS A 335 2.53 30.51 -21.61
N ALA A 336 2.47 29.19 -21.79
CA ALA A 336 3.20 28.22 -20.98
C ALA A 336 4.54 27.80 -21.61
N LYS A 337 4.87 28.31 -22.80
CA LYS A 337 6.06 27.90 -23.56
C LYS A 337 7.38 28.12 -22.82
N PHE A 338 7.46 29.14 -21.96
CA PHE A 338 8.64 29.42 -21.14
C PHE A 338 9.05 28.22 -20.27
N PHE A 339 8.10 27.37 -19.86
CA PHE A 339 8.40 26.16 -19.11
C PHE A 339 9.22 25.18 -19.95
N LEU A 340 8.82 24.97 -21.22
CA LEU A 340 9.53 24.09 -22.16
C LEU A 340 10.91 24.67 -22.52
N GLU A 341 10.99 25.98 -22.72
CA GLU A 341 12.26 26.68 -22.96
C GLU A 341 13.22 26.50 -21.78
N ARG A 342 12.70 26.49 -20.54
CA ARG A 342 13.49 26.26 -19.33
C ARG A 342 14.03 24.82 -19.21
N LEU A 343 13.40 23.83 -19.85
CA LEU A 343 13.92 22.47 -19.93
C LEU A 343 15.18 22.38 -20.80
N ASN A 344 15.40 23.36 -21.69
CA ASN A 344 16.59 23.48 -22.54
C ASN A 344 16.90 22.19 -23.32
N ILE A 345 15.87 21.60 -23.94
CA ILE A 345 16.02 20.39 -24.76
C ILE A 345 16.34 20.72 -26.22
N PRO A 346 17.05 19.85 -26.95
CA PRO A 346 17.28 20.01 -28.39
C PRO A 346 15.97 20.10 -29.20
N ALA A 347 16.02 20.80 -30.33
CA ALA A 347 14.83 21.04 -31.18
C ALA A 347 14.25 19.76 -31.80
N ASP A 348 15.06 18.72 -31.95
CA ASP A 348 14.67 17.38 -32.41
C ASP A 348 14.15 16.49 -31.28
N TYR A 349 13.99 17.02 -30.05
CA TYR A 349 13.38 16.35 -28.91
C TYR A 349 12.05 17.00 -28.53
N ARG A 350 11.20 16.23 -27.84
CA ARG A 350 9.95 16.72 -27.25
C ARG A 350 9.80 16.22 -25.81
N LEU A 351 9.06 16.97 -25.01
CA LEU A 351 8.55 16.49 -23.72
C LEU A 351 7.54 15.37 -23.96
N ASN A 352 7.88 14.15 -23.56
CA ASN A 352 7.05 12.96 -23.78
C ASN A 352 6.04 12.79 -22.63
N TYR A 353 6.52 12.70 -21.40
CA TYR A 353 5.68 12.64 -20.20
C TYR A 353 6.35 13.28 -18.98
N ILE A 354 5.55 13.59 -17.96
CA ILE A 354 6.04 14.11 -16.68
C ILE A 354 5.69 13.12 -15.58
N ILE A 355 6.65 12.79 -14.73
CA ILE A 355 6.42 12.09 -13.47
C ILE A 355 6.29 13.15 -12.37
N ALA A 356 5.08 13.31 -11.85
CA ALA A 356 4.88 13.98 -10.57
C ALA A 356 5.44 13.10 -9.45
N ILE A 357 6.20 13.66 -8.53
CA ILE A 357 6.85 12.93 -7.43
C ILE A 357 6.86 13.74 -6.14
N GLY A 358 6.64 13.04 -5.02
CA GLY A 358 6.61 13.63 -3.69
C GLY A 358 6.32 12.60 -2.60
N TYR A 359 6.33 13.04 -1.34
CA TYR A 359 5.84 12.22 -0.23
C TYR A 359 4.32 12.05 -0.34
N PRO A 360 3.79 10.82 -0.32
CA PRO A 360 2.36 10.59 -0.51
C PRO A 360 1.54 11.10 0.68
N ASP A 361 0.46 11.83 0.39
CA ASP A 361 -0.61 12.19 1.34
C ASP A 361 -1.88 11.35 1.11
N GLU A 362 -1.71 10.21 0.43
CA GLU A 362 -2.75 9.22 0.21
C GLU A 362 -2.13 7.84 0.04
N GLN A 363 -2.94 6.80 0.29
CA GLN A 363 -2.56 5.41 0.04
C GLN A 363 -3.70 4.76 -0.75
N PRO A 364 -3.73 4.93 -2.09
CA PRO A 364 -4.82 4.43 -2.90
C PRO A 364 -4.83 2.89 -2.92
N ASP A 365 -6.01 2.30 -2.87
CA ASP A 365 -6.14 0.85 -2.99
C ASP A 365 -5.76 0.33 -4.39
N ALA A 366 -5.40 -0.96 -4.42
CA ALA A 366 -5.28 -1.70 -5.66
C ALA A 366 -6.61 -1.74 -6.40
N LYS A 367 -6.62 -1.31 -7.66
CA LYS A 367 -7.73 -1.64 -8.56
C LYS A 367 -7.58 -3.07 -9.08
N PRO A 368 -8.68 -3.81 -9.29
CA PRO A 368 -8.64 -5.14 -9.88
C PRO A 368 -7.85 -5.17 -11.19
N ARG A 369 -7.11 -6.26 -11.41
CA ARG A 369 -6.36 -6.49 -12.66
C ARG A 369 -7.14 -7.46 -13.54
N ASP A 370 -7.22 -7.12 -14.82
CA ASP A 370 -7.91 -7.94 -15.82
C ASP A 370 -6.99 -9.07 -16.31
N ALA A 371 -6.97 -10.16 -15.54
CA ALA A 371 -6.17 -11.34 -15.86
C ALA A 371 -6.62 -12.03 -17.17
N SER A 372 -7.84 -11.77 -17.66
CA SER A 372 -8.34 -12.37 -18.91
C SER A 372 -7.59 -11.91 -20.16
N LYS A 373 -6.87 -10.79 -20.05
CA LYS A 373 -6.01 -10.26 -21.12
C LYS A 373 -4.66 -10.96 -21.22
N VAL A 374 -4.30 -11.81 -20.25
CA VAL A 374 -3.08 -12.61 -20.29
C VAL A 374 -3.38 -13.92 -20.99
N LYS A 375 -2.71 -14.19 -22.10
CA LYS A 375 -2.84 -15.44 -22.88
C LYS A 375 -1.53 -16.21 -22.81
N TYR A 376 -1.60 -17.44 -22.34
CA TYR A 376 -0.49 -18.39 -22.39
C TYR A 376 -0.62 -19.23 -23.66
N ILE A 377 0.31 -19.05 -24.60
CA ILE A 377 0.47 -19.91 -25.77
C ILE A 377 1.56 -20.91 -25.39
N LYS A 378 1.18 -22.16 -25.12
CA LYS A 378 2.09 -23.23 -24.67
C LYS A 378 2.62 -24.03 -25.84
#